data_AF-A0ABD4Q5P4-F1
#
_entry.id   AF-A0ABD4Q5P4-F1
#
_cell.length_a   1.000
_cell.length_b   1.000
_cell.length_c   1.000
_cell.angle_alpha   90.00
_cell.angle_beta   90.00
_cell.angle_gamma   90.00
#
_symmetry.space_group_name_H-M   'P 1'
#
loop_
_entity.id
_entity.type
_entity.pdbx_description
1 polymer ?
#
loop_
_entity_poly.entity_id
_entity_poly.type
_entity_poly.pdbx_seq_one_letter_code
_entity_poly.pdbx_strand_id
1 'polypeptide(L)' 'TLQSCKNADAILLGAIGGPKWTDPNNRPEHGLLKLRKSLNLFANIRPTFVTKGASHLSPLKQDIVEGTDLVIVREL' A
#
# COMPACT_ATOMS: atom_id res chain seq x y z
N THR A 1 -16.28 -9.49 -7.82
CA THR A 1 -14.92 -9.01 -7.49
C THR A 1 -14.02 -10.12 -6.99
N LEU A 2 -14.23 -10.71 -5.80
CA LEU A 2 -13.32 -11.74 -5.26
C LEU A 2 -13.08 -12.91 -6.23
N GLN A 3 -14.13 -13.44 -6.85
CA GLN A 3 -13.98 -14.52 -7.84
C GLN A 3 -13.12 -14.09 -9.04
N SER A 4 -13.35 -12.89 -9.56
CA SER A 4 -12.55 -12.33 -10.65
C SER A 4 -11.08 -12.17 -10.23
N CYS A 5 -10.82 -11.70 -9.01
CA CYS A 5 -9.47 -11.60 -8.46
C CYS A 5 -8.79 -12.97 -8.30
N LYS A 6 -9.52 -14.02 -7.90
CA LYS A 6 -8.98 -15.38 -7.79
C LYS A 6 -8.63 -16.01 -9.14
N ASN A 7 -9.31 -15.59 -10.19
CA ASN A 7 -9.13 -16.10 -11.55
C ASN A 7 -8.13 -15.27 -12.37
N ALA A 8 -7.59 -14.17 -11.82
CA ALA A 8 -6.67 -13.28 -12.51
C ALA A 8 -5.23 -13.57 -12.07
N ASP A 9 -4.27 -13.36 -12.96
CA ASP A 9 -2.84 -13.51 -12.66
C ASP A 9 -2.30 -12.36 -11.80
N ALA A 10 -2.89 -11.17 -11.93
CA ALA A 10 -2.50 -9.98 -11.19
C ALA A 10 -3.70 -9.07 -10.92
N ILE A 11 -3.58 -8.24 -9.87
CA ILE A 11 -4.61 -7.29 -9.45
C ILE A 11 -3.97 -5.92 -9.33
N LEU A 12 -4.47 -4.95 -10.11
CA LEU A 12 -4.15 -3.54 -9.95
C LEU A 12 -5.30 -2.87 -9.19
N LEU A 13 -4.97 -2.22 -8.08
CA LEU A 13 -5.93 -1.56 -7.20
C LEU A 13 -5.56 -0.08 -7.06
N GLY A 14 -6.54 0.81 -7.22
CA GLY A 14 -6.36 2.26 -7.06
C GLY A 14 -6.30 2.69 -5.59
N ALA A 15 -7.39 3.29 -5.11
CA ALA A 15 -7.54 3.67 -3.70
C ALA A 15 -8.91 3.23 -3.17
N ILE A 16 -9.01 3.08 -1.84
CA ILE A 16 -10.23 2.68 -1.14
C ILE A 16 -10.41 3.61 0.06
N GLY A 17 -11.66 4.01 0.32
CA GLY A 17 -12.03 4.85 1.46
C GLY A 17 -12.53 6.24 1.05
N GLY A 18 -13.15 6.95 1.99
CA GLY A 18 -13.62 8.33 1.79
C GLY A 18 -14.66 8.77 2.82
N PRO A 19 -14.89 10.10 2.97
CA PRO A 19 -15.70 10.67 4.04
C PRO A 19 -17.20 10.30 3.96
N LYS A 20 -17.66 9.79 2.82
CA LYS A 20 -19.04 9.34 2.61
C LYS A 20 -19.36 8.07 3.43
N TRP A 21 -18.39 7.20 3.69
CA TRP A 21 -18.60 5.90 4.32
C TRP A 21 -18.14 5.93 5.79
N THR A 22 -19.03 6.38 6.67
CA THR A 22 -18.72 6.61 8.09
C THR A 22 -19.14 5.46 9.02
N ASP A 23 -20.00 4.54 8.57
CA ASP A 23 -20.43 3.40 9.38
C ASP A 23 -19.22 2.51 9.75
N PRO A 24 -18.86 2.39 11.04
CA PRO A 24 -17.68 1.66 11.47
C PRO A 24 -17.73 0.17 11.09
N ASN A 25 -18.91 -0.43 10.93
CA ASN A 25 -19.06 -1.84 10.61
C ASN A 25 -18.96 -2.11 9.10
N ASN A 26 -19.23 -1.11 8.27
CA ASN A 26 -19.30 -1.24 6.82
C ASN A 26 -18.43 -0.23 6.07
N ARG A 27 -17.16 -0.11 6.51
CA ARG A 27 -16.18 0.76 5.85
C ARG A 27 -15.54 0.07 4.64
N PRO A 28 -15.23 0.80 3.55
CA PRO A 28 -14.59 0.23 2.35
C PRO A 28 -13.28 -0.53 2.65
N GLU A 29 -12.51 -0.09 3.64
CA GLU A 29 -11.25 -0.68 4.08
C GLU A 29 -11.44 -2.12 4.58
N HIS A 30 -12.60 -2.47 5.16
CA HIS A 30 -12.91 -3.84 5.54
C HIS A 30 -12.95 -4.78 4.34
N GLY A 31 -13.42 -4.29 3.18
CA GLY A 31 -13.40 -5.05 1.93
C GLY A 31 -11.98 -5.38 1.47
N LEU A 32 -11.05 -4.42 1.59
CA LEU A 32 -9.63 -4.62 1.26
C LEU A 32 -8.97 -5.67 2.16
N LEU A 33 -9.23 -5.61 3.48
CA LEU A 33 -8.70 -6.57 4.44
C LEU A 33 -9.23 -7.99 4.16
N LYS A 34 -10.54 -8.12 3.89
CA LYS A 34 -11.16 -9.40 3.52
C LYS A 34 -10.58 -9.95 2.21
N LEU A 35 -10.35 -9.10 1.21
CA LEU A 35 -9.79 -9.49 -0.07
C LEU A 35 -8.36 -10.02 0.10
N ARG A 36 -7.50 -9.30 0.82
CA ARG A 36 -6.12 -9.73 1.12
C ARG A 36 -6.07 -11.09 1.81
N LYS A 37 -6.89 -11.25 2.86
CA LYS A 37 -7.00 -12.53 3.58
C LYS A 37 -7.47 -13.66 2.66
N SER A 38 -8.49 -13.41 1.83
CA SER A 38 -9.07 -14.41 0.93
C SER A 38 -8.14 -14.84 -0.21
N LEU A 39 -7.15 -14.01 -0.55
CA LEU A 39 -6.12 -14.27 -1.57
C LEU A 39 -4.77 -14.70 -0.95
N ASN A 40 -4.71 -14.86 0.37
CA ASN A 40 -3.49 -15.23 1.11
C ASN A 40 -2.28 -14.32 0.83
N LEU A 41 -2.51 -13.02 0.72
CA LEU A 41 -1.46 -12.02 0.43
C LEU A 41 -0.72 -11.60 1.71
N PHE A 42 0.21 -12.43 2.19
CA PHE A 42 0.91 -12.21 3.47
C PHE A 42 2.09 -11.24 3.40
N ALA A 43 2.74 -11.09 2.24
CA ALA A 43 3.92 -10.25 2.08
C ALA A 43 3.55 -8.91 1.44
N ASN A 44 3.68 -7.82 2.20
CA ASN A 44 3.57 -6.47 1.67
C ASN A 44 4.96 -5.86 1.44
N ILE A 45 5.31 -5.68 0.17
CA ILE A 45 6.60 -5.12 -0.27
C ILE A 45 6.44 -3.62 -0.55
N ARG A 46 7.26 -2.79 0.10
CA ARG A 46 7.26 -1.32 -0.07
C ARG A 46 8.69 -0.82 -0.32
N PRO A 47 9.10 -0.71 -1.59
CA PRO A 47 10.35 -0.04 -1.95
C PRO A 47 10.25 1.45 -1.61
N THR A 48 11.29 1.98 -0.96
CA THR A 48 11.40 3.38 -0.57
C THR A 48 12.78 3.86 -0.98
N PHE A 49 12.83 4.80 -1.91
CA PHE A 49 14.07 5.43 -2.34
C PHE A 49 13.91 6.94 -2.45
N VAL A 50 14.99 7.68 -2.19
CA VAL A 50 15.00 9.14 -2.27
C VAL A 50 16.09 9.59 -3.23
N THR A 51 15.66 10.14 -4.37
CA THR A 51 16.55 10.68 -5.39
C THR A 51 17.05 12.06 -5.00
N LYS A 52 18.18 12.48 -5.57
CA LYS A 52 18.68 13.85 -5.44
C LYS A 52 17.66 14.92 -5.85
N GLY A 53 16.82 14.63 -6.85
CA GLY A 53 15.77 15.55 -7.29
C GLY A 53 14.62 15.70 -6.29
N ALA A 54 14.41 14.72 -5.41
CA ALA A 54 13.31 14.71 -4.44
C ALA A 54 13.76 14.88 -2.98
N SER A 55 15.06 14.90 -2.70
CA SER A 55 15.61 14.93 -1.33
C SER A 55 15.16 16.18 -0.56
N HIS A 56 14.99 17.32 -1.24
CA HIS A 56 14.47 18.56 -0.66
C HIS A 56 12.99 18.51 -0.23
N LEU A 57 12.23 17.50 -0.68
CA LEU A 57 10.84 17.26 -0.26
C LEU A 57 10.75 16.41 1.01
N SER A 58 11.87 15.84 1.46
CA SER A 58 11.93 15.04 2.67
C SER A 58 11.85 15.91 3.91
N PRO A 59 11.21 15.44 5.00
CA PRO A 59 11.29 16.11 6.31
C PRO A 59 12.68 15.99 6.97
N LEU A 60 13.55 15.11 6.46
CA LEU A 60 14.92 14.92 6.97
C LEU A 60 15.90 15.83 6.25
N LYS A 61 17.05 16.11 6.88
CA LYS A 61 18.12 16.87 6.22
C LYS A 61 18.59 16.16 4.95
N GLN A 62 18.86 16.95 3.93
CA GLN A 62 19.19 16.44 2.60
C GLN A 62 20.41 15.50 2.59
N ASP A 63 21.46 15.86 3.34
CA ASP A 63 22.69 15.08 3.50
C ASP A 63 22.50 13.72 4.20
N ILE A 64 21.38 13.53 4.89
CA ILE A 64 21.02 12.26 5.55
C ILE A 64 20.18 11.37 4.63
N VAL A 65 19.25 11.97 3.89
CA VAL A 65 18.21 11.20 3.17
C VAL A 65 18.56 10.94 1.70
N GLU A 66 19.36 11.79 1.06
CA GLU A 66 19.74 11.64 -0.33
C GLU A 66 20.46 10.31 -0.56
N GLY A 67 19.98 9.51 -1.52
CA GLY A 67 20.54 8.20 -1.81
C GLY A 67 20.01 7.06 -0.92
N THR A 68 19.03 7.33 -0.05
CA THR A 68 18.28 6.25 0.64
C THR A 68 17.70 5.30 -0.40
N ASP A 69 17.96 4.00 -0.23
CA ASP A 69 17.41 2.91 -1.04
C ASP A 69 17.20 1.69 -0.14
N LEU A 70 15.95 1.39 0.18
CA LEU A 70 15.59 0.26 1.04
C LEU A 70 14.24 -0.32 0.66
N VAL A 71 14.02 -1.57 1.07
CA VAL A 71 12.74 -2.27 0.91
C VAL A 71 12.19 -2.65 2.27
N ILE A 72 10.99 -2.16 2.59
CA ILE A 72 10.25 -2.60 3.77
C ILE A 72 9.41 -3.81 3.39
N VAL A 73 9.68 -4.95 4.03
CA VAL A 73 8.86 -6.16 3.93
C VAL A 73 8.03 -6.27 5.20
N ARG A 74 6.71 -6.19 5.07
CA ARG A 74 5.75 -6.20 6.18
C ARG A 74 4.80 -7.38 6.06
N GLU A 75 4.59 -8.09 7.17
CA GLU A 75 3.54 -9.10 7.30
C GLU A 75 2.14 -8.44 7.29
N LEU A 76 1.17 -9.11 6.64
CA LEU A 76 -0.12 -8.52 6.26
C LEU A 76 -1.33 -9.39 6.60
#